data_AF-A0A964MX05-F1
#
_entry.id   AF-A0A964MX05-F1
#
_cell.length_a   1.000
_cell.length_b   1.000
_cell.length_c   1.000
_cell.angle_alpha   90.00
_cell.angle_beta   90.00
_cell.angle_gamma   90.00
#
_symmetry.space_group_name_H-M   'P 1'
#
loop_
_entity.id
_entity.type
_entity.pdbx_description
1 polymer ?
#
loop_
_entity_poly.entity_id
_entity_poly.type
_entity_poly.pdbx_seq_one_letter_code
_entity_poly.pdbx_strand_id
1 'polypeptide(L)'
;MRSSPLPARVATARRRHDRWSAPSTLRPVTPRSSTPVRTYSRCLPPPCSGRSSRGRRPPLPEHARDGHESPRVADNAAVTDTHALVFHAAGGGVLGPKARAAFAAAERRETIIYVPVAVIWEVSLLARVVRINLRRPVREFFADLFSNPAYQPHSLEPGQVFDADDLRFTRDPFDGLIVASALDLGLALITRDTTIREAGVVKTIW
;
A
#
# COMPACT_ATOMS: atom_id res chain seq x y z
N MET A 1 -32.66 52.08 13.51
CA MET A 1 -33.62 50.99 13.73
C MET A 1 -33.01 49.71 13.17
N ARG A 2 -32.81 48.72 14.04
CA ARG A 2 -32.13 47.45 13.76
C ARG A 2 -33.09 46.49 13.07
N SER A 3 -32.66 45.85 11.99
CA SER A 3 -33.32 44.65 11.44
C SER A 3 -32.34 43.49 11.56
N SER A 4 -32.59 42.62 12.53
CA SER A 4 -31.92 41.33 12.71
C SER A 4 -32.53 40.29 11.78
N PRO A 5 -31.74 39.38 11.19
CA PRO A 5 -32.22 38.06 10.80
C PRO A 5 -31.79 37.00 11.82
N LEU A 6 -32.71 36.08 12.08
CA LEU A 6 -32.59 34.89 12.94
C LEU A 6 -31.46 33.94 12.47
N PRO A 7 -30.80 33.19 13.37
CA PRO A 7 -29.82 32.18 12.99
C PRO A 7 -30.49 30.90 12.45
N ALA A 8 -29.96 30.41 11.33
CA ALA A 8 -30.35 29.14 10.73
C ALA A 8 -29.88 27.95 11.60
N ARG A 9 -30.77 26.97 11.77
CA ARG A 9 -30.56 25.74 12.54
C ARG A 9 -29.46 24.89 11.90
N VAL A 10 -28.47 24.51 12.70
CA VAL A 10 -27.45 23.51 12.38
C VAL A 10 -28.11 22.14 12.29
N ALA A 11 -28.15 21.56 11.09
CA ALA A 11 -28.53 20.17 10.87
C ALA A 11 -27.28 19.28 10.97
N THR A 12 -27.21 18.50 12.04
CA THR A 12 -26.19 17.47 12.27
C THR A 12 -26.46 16.26 11.37
N ALA A 13 -25.67 16.10 10.31
CA ALA A 13 -25.69 14.89 9.48
C ALA A 13 -24.95 13.75 10.20
N ARG A 14 -25.72 12.86 10.82
CA ARG A 14 -25.25 11.56 11.32
C ARG A 14 -24.72 10.73 10.15
N ARG A 15 -23.45 10.29 10.24
CA ARG A 15 -22.87 9.27 9.34
C ARG A 15 -23.67 7.98 9.49
N ARG A 16 -24.30 7.53 8.41
CA ARG A 16 -24.87 6.18 8.32
C ARG A 16 -23.71 5.20 8.10
N HIS A 17 -23.56 4.28 9.05
CA HIS A 17 -22.80 3.06 8.85
C HIS A 17 -23.62 2.15 7.94
N ASP A 18 -23.27 2.10 6.66
CA ASP A 18 -23.87 1.11 5.76
C ASP A 18 -23.14 -0.22 5.94
N ARG A 19 -23.87 -1.12 6.60
CA ARG A 19 -23.58 -2.54 6.80
C ARG A 19 -23.61 -3.22 5.44
N TRP A 20 -22.46 -3.72 4.97
CA TRP A 20 -22.42 -4.59 3.80
C TRP A 20 -23.08 -5.94 4.14
N SER A 21 -24.24 -6.21 3.54
CA SER A 21 -24.89 -7.51 3.53
C SER A 21 -24.64 -8.17 2.18
N ALA A 22 -23.96 -9.31 2.16
CA ALA A 22 -23.72 -10.08 0.94
C ALA A 22 -25.04 -10.69 0.40
N PRO A 23 -25.27 -10.71 -0.93
CA PRO A 23 -26.38 -11.43 -1.50
C PRO A 23 -26.18 -12.95 -1.38
N SER A 24 -27.07 -13.60 -0.63
CA SER A 24 -27.23 -15.05 -0.52
C SER A 24 -27.92 -15.61 -1.76
N THR A 25 -27.18 -15.91 -2.83
CA THR A 25 -27.60 -16.86 -3.88
C THR A 25 -26.41 -17.31 -4.73
N LEU A 26 -25.57 -18.18 -4.19
CA LEU A 26 -24.73 -19.06 -5.00
C LEU A 26 -25.45 -20.41 -5.12
N ARG A 27 -25.95 -20.72 -6.32
CA ARG A 27 -26.43 -22.07 -6.65
C ARG A 27 -25.22 -23.03 -6.71
N PRO A 28 -25.32 -24.25 -6.16
CA PRO A 28 -24.24 -25.21 -6.26
C PRO A 28 -24.08 -25.67 -7.71
N VAL A 29 -22.85 -25.61 -8.21
CA VAL A 29 -22.44 -26.28 -9.46
C VAL A 29 -22.30 -27.76 -9.14
N THR A 30 -23.10 -28.61 -9.77
CA THR A 30 -22.97 -30.06 -9.67
C THR A 30 -21.80 -30.55 -10.53
N PRO A 31 -20.83 -31.30 -9.99
CA PRO A 31 -19.86 -31.99 -10.82
C PRO A 31 -20.46 -33.29 -11.37
N ARG A 32 -20.38 -33.49 -12.70
CA ARG A 32 -20.70 -34.77 -13.35
C ARG A 32 -19.62 -35.82 -13.04
N SER A 33 -20.08 -36.97 -12.51
CA SER A 33 -19.56 -38.36 -12.67
C SER A 33 -18.04 -38.53 -12.82
N SER A 34 -17.32 -38.88 -11.75
CA SER A 34 -17.02 -40.24 -11.27
C SER A 34 -15.81 -40.91 -11.93
N THR A 35 -14.65 -40.72 -11.32
CA THR A 35 -13.52 -41.67 -11.31
C THR A 35 -13.18 -41.96 -9.85
N PRO A 36 -12.90 -43.22 -9.46
CA PRO A 36 -12.66 -43.56 -8.07
C PRO A 36 -11.29 -43.05 -7.65
N VAL A 37 -11.26 -41.99 -6.84
CA VAL A 37 -10.04 -41.56 -6.16
C VAL A 37 -9.75 -42.56 -5.05
N ARG A 38 -8.66 -43.28 -5.25
CA ARG A 38 -8.05 -44.26 -4.35
C ARG A 38 -7.97 -43.69 -2.92
N THR A 39 -8.64 -44.36 -1.99
CA THR A 39 -8.57 -44.09 -0.55
C THR A 39 -7.12 -44.26 -0.08
N TYR A 40 -6.46 -43.16 0.28
CA TYR A 40 -5.24 -43.25 1.08
C TYR A 40 -5.66 -43.50 2.53
N SER A 41 -5.52 -44.76 2.96
CA SER A 41 -5.52 -45.11 4.38
C SER A 41 -4.55 -44.21 5.14
N ARG A 42 -5.06 -43.61 6.22
CA ARG A 42 -4.25 -42.95 7.24
C ARG A 42 -3.21 -43.94 7.78
N CYS A 43 -1.96 -43.80 7.38
CA CYS A 43 -0.85 -44.30 8.18
C CYS A 43 -0.65 -43.31 9.33
N LEU A 44 -1.14 -43.66 10.52
CA LEU A 44 -0.74 -43.01 11.76
C LEU A 44 0.73 -43.37 12.05
N PRO A 45 1.60 -42.40 12.39
CA PRO A 45 2.93 -42.71 12.89
C PRO A 45 2.84 -43.32 14.31
N PRO A 46 3.80 -44.16 14.72
CA PRO A 46 3.82 -44.74 16.06
C PRO A 46 4.04 -43.68 17.14
N PRO A 47 3.58 -43.90 18.39
CA PRO A 47 3.84 -42.98 19.48
C PRO A 47 5.33 -43.04 19.88
N CYS A 48 6.05 -41.94 19.65
CA CYS A 48 7.39 -41.73 20.19
C CYS A 48 7.31 -41.61 21.72
N SER A 49 7.69 -42.68 22.42
CA SER A 49 7.91 -42.67 23.86
C SER A 49 9.15 -41.85 24.23
N GLY A 50 8.91 -40.71 24.88
CA GLY A 50 9.73 -40.16 25.97
C GLY A 50 11.17 -39.73 25.69
N ARG A 51 11.44 -38.42 25.83
CA ARG A 51 12.30 -37.92 26.92
C ARG A 51 12.14 -36.39 27.05
N SER A 52 11.85 -35.95 28.27
CA SER A 52 11.96 -34.57 28.70
C SER A 52 13.42 -34.11 28.61
N SER A 53 13.70 -33.16 27.72
CA SER A 53 14.88 -32.32 27.81
C SER A 53 14.44 -30.87 27.77
N ARG A 54 14.70 -30.15 28.87
CA ARG A 54 14.60 -28.69 28.96
C ARG A 54 15.61 -28.09 27.98
N GLY A 55 15.21 -27.91 26.72
CA GLY A 55 15.98 -27.22 25.70
C GLY A 55 15.67 -25.74 25.74
N ARG A 56 16.70 -24.91 25.94
CA ARG A 56 16.62 -23.46 25.71
C ARG A 56 16.05 -23.23 24.31
N ARG A 57 15.12 -22.27 24.19
CA ARG A 57 14.75 -21.71 22.88
C ARG A 57 16.03 -21.32 22.14
N PRO A 58 16.24 -21.74 20.89
CA PRO A 58 17.30 -21.16 20.09
C PRO A 58 17.01 -19.66 19.94
N PRO A 59 18.02 -18.77 20.07
CA PRO A 59 17.83 -17.37 19.75
C PRO A 59 17.43 -17.25 18.27
N LEU A 60 16.56 -16.29 17.99
CA LEU A 60 16.18 -15.90 16.62
C LEU A 60 17.45 -15.66 15.80
N PRO A 61 17.45 -15.98 14.49
CA PRO A 61 18.61 -15.73 13.66
C PRO A 61 18.94 -14.23 13.70
N GLU A 62 20.09 -13.94 14.30
CA GLU A 62 20.71 -12.64 14.28
C GLU A 62 21.10 -12.39 12.82
N HIS A 63 20.30 -11.60 12.11
CA HIS A 63 20.66 -11.11 10.79
C HIS A 63 21.94 -10.30 10.95
N ALA A 64 23.05 -10.96 10.64
CA ALA A 64 24.37 -10.37 10.56
C ALA A 64 24.25 -9.11 9.69
N ARG A 65 24.43 -7.96 10.34
CA ARG A 65 24.58 -6.68 9.68
C ARG A 65 25.98 -6.66 9.09
N ASP A 66 26.15 -7.35 7.97
CA ASP A 66 27.31 -7.14 7.12
C ASP A 66 27.16 -5.76 6.52
N GLY A 67 27.95 -4.83 7.06
CA GLY A 67 28.07 -3.46 6.61
C GLY A 67 28.58 -3.44 5.18
N HIS A 68 27.65 -3.35 4.23
CA HIS A 68 27.91 -2.68 2.97
C HIS A 68 27.34 -1.26 3.12
N GLU A 69 28.21 -0.31 3.45
CA GLU A 69 27.90 1.10 3.31
C GLU A 69 27.70 1.37 1.82
N SER A 70 26.45 1.20 1.37
CA SER A 70 26.05 1.52 0.02
C SER A 70 26.23 3.03 -0.17
N PRO A 71 26.72 3.50 -1.33
CA PRO A 71 26.98 4.91 -1.57
C PRO A 71 25.73 5.77 -1.28
N ARG A 72 25.92 7.05 -0.96
CA ARG A 72 24.89 8.05 -0.59
C ARG A 72 23.82 8.32 -1.67
N VAL A 73 23.13 7.30 -2.13
CA VAL A 73 22.01 7.37 -3.08
C VAL A 73 20.71 7.76 -2.36
N ALA A 74 20.71 7.79 -1.02
CA ALA A 74 19.53 8.08 -0.20
C ALA A 74 19.10 9.55 -0.15
N ASP A 75 19.91 10.52 -0.60
CA ASP A 75 19.59 11.95 -0.41
C ASP A 75 18.67 12.53 -1.51
N ASN A 76 18.63 11.93 -2.71
CA ASN A 76 17.87 12.43 -3.86
C ASN A 76 16.89 11.39 -4.43
N ALA A 77 16.21 10.63 -3.56
CA ALA A 77 15.11 9.78 -3.99
C ALA A 77 13.99 9.68 -2.96
N ALA A 78 12.78 9.37 -3.43
CA ALA A 78 11.61 9.16 -2.58
C ALA A 78 10.65 8.13 -3.22
N VAL A 79 9.78 7.55 -2.40
CA VAL A 79 8.65 6.74 -2.85
C VAL A 79 7.39 7.60 -2.84
N THR A 80 6.51 7.43 -3.82
CA THR A 80 5.23 8.13 -3.84
C THR A 80 4.05 7.23 -3.47
N ASP A 81 3.09 7.82 -2.76
CA ASP A 81 1.76 7.29 -2.50
C ASP A 81 0.79 7.65 -3.65
N THR A 82 -0.27 6.87 -3.84
CA THR A 82 -1.34 7.05 -4.82
C THR A 82 -1.94 8.45 -4.77
N HIS A 83 -2.34 8.92 -3.59
CA HIS A 83 -2.98 10.23 -3.45
C HIS A 83 -2.02 11.36 -3.85
N ALA A 84 -0.76 11.27 -3.42
CA ALA A 84 0.26 12.27 -3.75
C ALA A 84 0.50 12.33 -5.27
N LEU A 85 0.65 11.17 -5.91
CA LEU A 85 0.87 11.08 -7.35
C LEU A 85 -0.32 11.61 -8.16
N VAL A 86 -1.56 11.26 -7.78
CA VAL A 86 -2.77 11.74 -8.45
C VAL A 86 -2.93 13.26 -8.30
N PHE A 87 -2.63 13.82 -7.13
CA PHE A 87 -2.67 15.27 -6.95
C PHE A 87 -1.60 15.99 -7.76
N HIS A 88 -0.39 15.44 -7.86
CA HIS A 88 0.66 15.96 -8.74
C HIS A 88 0.18 16.00 -10.19
N ALA A 89 -0.33 14.88 -10.70
CA ALA A 89 -0.86 14.77 -12.05
C ALA A 89 -2.04 15.74 -12.33
N ALA A 90 -2.81 16.10 -11.29
CA ALA A 90 -3.90 17.06 -11.37
C ALA A 90 -3.46 18.54 -11.25
N GLY A 91 -2.15 18.83 -11.24
CA GLY A 91 -1.60 20.19 -11.16
C GLY A 91 -1.19 20.63 -9.74
N GLY A 92 -1.11 19.70 -8.78
CA GLY A 92 -0.46 19.89 -7.49
C GLY A 92 -1.19 20.80 -6.48
N GLY A 93 -2.42 21.24 -6.76
CA GLY A 93 -3.14 22.23 -5.93
C GLY A 93 -3.33 21.82 -4.47
N VAL A 94 -3.42 20.52 -4.19
CA VAL A 94 -3.67 19.96 -2.84
C VAL A 94 -2.39 19.42 -2.19
N LEU A 95 -1.25 19.45 -2.89
CA LEU A 95 0.03 18.98 -2.35
C LEU A 95 0.54 19.94 -1.27
N GLY A 96 1.03 19.37 -0.18
CA GLY A 96 1.79 20.12 0.82
C GLY A 96 3.10 20.68 0.26
N PRO A 97 3.74 21.63 0.98
CA PRO A 97 4.92 22.33 0.47
C PRO A 97 6.10 21.40 0.17
N LYS A 98 6.35 20.38 1.01
CA LYS A 98 7.50 19.49 0.83
C LYS A 98 7.25 18.46 -0.28
N ALA A 99 6.04 17.92 -0.37
CA ALA A 99 5.65 17.03 -1.46
C ALA A 99 5.74 17.75 -2.80
N ARG A 100 5.21 18.97 -2.88
CA ARG A 100 5.32 19.81 -4.09
C ARG A 100 6.78 20.06 -4.49
N ALA A 101 7.64 20.37 -3.52
CA ALA A 101 9.06 20.56 -3.78
C ALA A 101 9.74 19.28 -4.29
N ALA A 102 9.40 18.12 -3.72
CA ALA A 102 9.92 16.82 -4.16
C ALA A 102 9.52 16.49 -5.61
N PHE A 103 8.24 16.62 -5.95
CA PHE A 103 7.78 16.43 -7.34
C PHE A 103 8.40 17.46 -8.29
N ALA A 104 8.50 18.73 -7.89
CA ALA A 104 9.14 19.75 -8.73
C ALA A 104 10.63 19.46 -8.96
N ALA A 105 11.34 18.92 -7.97
CA ALA A 105 12.71 18.45 -8.14
C ALA A 105 12.79 17.26 -9.10
N ALA A 106 11.81 16.36 -9.08
CA ALA A 106 11.73 15.23 -10.01
C ALA A 106 11.49 15.72 -11.45
N GLU A 107 10.62 16.71 -11.66
CA GLU A 107 10.44 17.35 -12.97
C GLU A 107 11.73 18.01 -13.49
N ARG A 108 12.55 18.55 -12.59
CA ARG A 108 13.89 19.09 -12.92
C ARG A 108 14.98 18.01 -13.02
N ARG A 109 14.64 16.74 -12.81
CA ARG A 109 15.56 15.58 -12.80
C ARG A 109 16.65 15.65 -11.73
N GLU A 110 16.35 16.32 -10.62
CA GLU A 110 17.24 16.44 -9.47
C GLU A 110 17.03 15.30 -8.47
N THR A 111 15.86 14.66 -8.48
CA THR A 111 15.51 13.53 -7.59
C THR A 111 14.76 12.45 -8.36
N ILE A 112 14.86 11.21 -7.89
CA ILE A 112 14.12 10.06 -8.45
C ILE A 112 12.91 9.77 -7.56
N ILE A 113 11.74 9.62 -8.18
CA ILE A 113 10.51 9.18 -7.52
C ILE A 113 10.20 7.76 -7.96
N TYR A 114 10.28 6.83 -7.01
CA TYR A 114 9.83 5.46 -7.21
C TYR A 114 8.32 5.37 -7.02
N VAL A 115 7.66 4.71 -7.97
CA VAL A 115 6.23 4.46 -8.00
C VAL A 115 6.01 2.96 -7.76
N PRO A 116 5.60 2.54 -6.57
CA PRO A 116 5.29 1.14 -6.30
C PRO A 116 4.24 0.61 -7.26
N VAL A 117 4.36 -0.63 -7.74
CA VAL A 117 3.30 -1.25 -8.56
C VAL A 117 1.97 -1.36 -7.80
N ALA A 118 2.00 -1.36 -6.46
CA ALA A 118 0.81 -1.25 -5.63
C ALA A 118 0.03 0.06 -5.91
N VAL A 119 0.72 1.20 -6.10
CA VAL A 119 0.12 2.47 -6.51
C VAL A 119 -0.52 2.36 -7.88
N ILE A 120 0.16 1.70 -8.83
CA ILE A 120 -0.39 1.47 -10.18
C ILE A 120 -1.70 0.67 -10.11
N TRP A 121 -1.73 -0.36 -9.26
CA TRP A 121 -2.93 -1.17 -9.06
C TRP A 121 -4.04 -0.37 -8.39
N GLU A 122 -3.74 0.41 -7.36
CA GLU A 122 -4.73 1.25 -6.67
C GLU A 122 -5.34 2.29 -7.63
N VAL A 123 -4.52 3.01 -8.40
CA VAL A 123 -4.99 3.94 -9.43
C VAL A 123 -5.90 3.24 -10.44
N SER A 124 -5.57 2.01 -10.85
CA SER A 124 -6.39 1.21 -11.75
C SER A 124 -7.76 0.89 -11.15
N LEU A 125 -7.81 0.58 -9.85
CA LEU A 125 -9.06 0.33 -9.13
C LEU A 125 -9.88 1.61 -8.95
N LEU A 126 -9.25 2.73 -8.58
CA LEU A 126 -9.91 4.03 -8.43
C LEU A 126 -10.50 4.50 -9.77
N ALA A 127 -9.79 4.34 -10.88
CA ALA A 127 -10.29 4.67 -12.21
C ALA A 127 -11.52 3.83 -12.59
N ARG A 128 -11.54 2.54 -12.19
CA ARG A 128 -12.65 1.63 -12.50
C ARG A 128 -13.87 1.83 -11.59
N VAL A 129 -13.65 1.97 -10.28
CA VAL A 129 -14.72 1.96 -9.26
C VAL A 129 -15.19 3.36 -8.94
N VAL A 130 -14.27 4.29 -8.72
CA VAL A 130 -14.55 5.67 -8.30
C VAL A 130 -14.67 6.62 -9.49
N ARG A 131 -14.25 6.18 -10.69
CA ARG A 131 -14.27 6.95 -11.95
C ARG A 131 -13.49 8.27 -11.85
N ILE A 132 -12.32 8.22 -11.21
CA ILE A 132 -11.40 9.36 -11.22
C ILE A 132 -11.03 9.71 -12.67
N ASN A 133 -11.07 11.01 -13.01
CA ASN A 133 -10.77 11.45 -14.36
C ASN A 133 -9.27 11.70 -14.50
N LEU A 134 -8.54 10.69 -14.97
CA LEU A 134 -7.12 10.80 -15.33
C LEU A 134 -6.89 11.51 -16.68
N ARG A 135 -7.96 11.97 -17.36
CA ARG A 135 -7.98 12.51 -18.74
C ARG A 135 -7.57 11.55 -19.85
N ARG A 136 -7.02 10.38 -19.49
CA ARG A 136 -6.56 9.32 -20.38
C ARG A 136 -6.68 7.94 -19.71
N PRO A 137 -6.63 6.83 -20.47
CA PRO A 137 -6.59 5.48 -19.91
C PRO A 137 -5.40 5.29 -18.95
N VAL A 138 -5.57 4.44 -17.93
CA VAL A 138 -4.55 4.20 -16.90
C VAL A 138 -3.22 3.75 -17.48
N ARG A 139 -3.24 2.90 -18.51
CA ARG A 139 -2.02 2.43 -19.19
C ARG A 139 -1.25 3.59 -19.83
N GLU A 140 -1.95 4.49 -20.53
CA GLU A 140 -1.35 5.66 -21.16
C GLU A 140 -0.86 6.68 -20.12
N PHE A 141 -1.60 6.83 -19.01
CA PHE A 141 -1.17 7.65 -17.88
C PHE A 141 0.20 7.25 -17.34
N PHE A 142 0.39 5.95 -17.04
CA PHE A 142 1.67 5.47 -16.53
C PHE A 142 2.76 5.41 -17.61
N ALA A 143 2.40 5.12 -18.86
CA ALA A 143 3.37 5.19 -19.97
C ALA A 143 3.95 6.61 -20.11
N ASP A 144 3.09 7.64 -20.05
CA ASP A 144 3.52 9.02 -20.11
C ASP A 144 4.31 9.43 -18.85
N LEU A 145 3.88 8.99 -17.67
CA LEU A 145 4.60 9.25 -16.41
C LEU A 145 6.04 8.70 -16.47
N PHE A 146 6.19 7.44 -16.91
CA PHE A 146 7.49 6.77 -17.00
C PHE A 146 8.31 7.18 -18.23
N SER A 147 7.76 8.00 -19.13
CA SER A 147 8.56 8.65 -20.18
C SER A 147 9.55 9.67 -19.59
N ASN A 148 9.26 10.20 -18.40
CA ASN A 148 10.22 10.99 -17.63
C ASN A 148 11.08 10.04 -16.75
N PRO A 149 12.41 9.97 -16.97
CA PRO A 149 13.30 9.05 -16.25
C PRO A 149 13.42 9.35 -14.73
N ALA A 150 12.92 10.50 -14.27
CA ALA A 150 12.80 10.80 -12.86
C ALA A 150 11.73 9.94 -12.16
N TYR A 151 10.79 9.33 -12.89
CA TYR A 151 9.80 8.41 -12.35
C TYR A 151 10.14 6.98 -12.73
N GLN A 152 10.25 6.11 -11.74
CA GLN A 152 10.61 4.72 -11.97
C GLN A 152 9.60 3.78 -11.30
N PRO A 153 9.06 2.78 -12.01
CA PRO A 153 8.23 1.77 -11.38
C PRO A 153 9.08 0.93 -10.41
N HIS A 154 8.51 0.57 -9.27
CA HIS A 154 9.13 -0.35 -8.31
C HIS A 154 8.28 -1.61 -8.17
N SER A 155 8.88 -2.75 -8.50
CA SER A 155 8.24 -4.08 -8.51
C SER A 155 7.76 -4.48 -7.11
N LEU A 156 6.74 -5.33 -7.07
CA LEU A 156 6.26 -5.95 -5.84
C LEU A 156 6.77 -7.37 -5.74
N GLU A 157 7.59 -7.62 -4.73
CA GLU A 157 8.17 -8.92 -4.40
C GLU A 157 7.43 -9.57 -3.22
N PRO A 158 7.47 -10.91 -3.10
CA PRO A 158 6.80 -11.62 -2.00
C PRO A 158 7.20 -11.13 -0.60
N GLY A 159 8.46 -10.74 -0.40
CA GLY A 159 8.95 -10.21 0.88
C GLY A 159 8.15 -8.99 1.36
N GLN A 160 7.88 -8.06 0.44
CA GLN A 160 7.12 -6.85 0.74
C GLN A 160 5.66 -7.15 1.10
N VAL A 161 5.10 -8.25 0.60
CA VAL A 161 3.76 -8.70 0.98
C VAL A 161 3.73 -9.20 2.43
N PHE A 162 4.75 -9.94 2.85
CA PHE A 162 4.87 -10.39 4.24
C PHE A 162 5.11 -9.22 5.19
N ASP A 163 6.02 -8.31 4.81
CA ASP A 163 6.29 -7.10 5.59
C ASP A 163 5.03 -6.24 5.72
N ALA A 164 4.28 -6.05 4.64
CA ALA A 164 3.03 -5.31 4.65
C ALA A 164 1.98 -5.92 5.59
N ASP A 165 1.84 -7.24 5.62
CA ASP A 165 0.97 -7.93 6.58
C ASP A 165 1.46 -7.68 8.01
N ASP A 166 2.78 -7.68 8.24
CA ASP A 166 3.42 -7.46 9.53
C ASP A 166 3.29 -6.07 10.14
N LEU A 167 3.10 -5.05 9.30
CA LEU A 167 2.98 -3.66 9.73
C LEU A 167 1.77 -3.37 10.65
N ARG A 168 0.65 -4.08 10.47
CA ARG A 168 -0.59 -4.05 11.30
C ARG A 168 -1.16 -2.66 11.70
N PHE A 169 -0.66 -1.54 11.17
CA PHE A 169 -1.14 -0.19 11.48
C PHE A 169 -2.34 0.25 10.62
N THR A 170 -2.53 -0.37 9.46
CA THR A 170 -3.60 -0.08 8.50
C THR A 170 -4.41 -1.33 8.18
N ARG A 171 -5.66 -1.13 7.76
CA ARG A 171 -6.53 -2.18 7.20
C ARG A 171 -6.57 -2.15 5.68
N ASP A 172 -6.00 -1.11 5.07
CA ASP A 172 -5.89 -1.02 3.63
C ASP A 172 -4.63 -1.78 3.17
N PRO A 173 -4.77 -2.85 2.37
CA PRO A 173 -3.61 -3.57 1.86
C PRO A 173 -2.71 -2.68 0.98
N PHE A 174 -3.24 -1.67 0.29
CA PHE A 174 -2.43 -0.79 -0.55
C PHE A 174 -1.50 0.08 0.30
N ASP A 175 -2.00 0.68 1.37
CA ASP A 175 -1.18 1.44 2.33
C ASP A 175 -0.03 0.57 2.87
N GLY A 176 -0.33 -0.66 3.29
CA GLY A 176 0.67 -1.60 3.79
C GLY A 176 1.75 -1.91 2.75
N LEU A 177 1.34 -2.22 1.52
CA LEU A 177 2.26 -2.52 0.42
C LEU A 177 3.12 -1.30 0.01
N ILE A 178 2.55 -0.10 0.02
CA ILE A 178 3.25 1.14 -0.30
C ILE A 178 4.31 1.45 0.78
N VAL A 179 3.96 1.30 2.06
CA VAL A 179 4.92 1.48 3.15
C VAL A 179 6.00 0.41 3.10
N ALA A 180 5.65 -0.86 2.87
CA ALA A 180 6.62 -1.93 2.69
C ALA A 180 7.58 -1.64 1.51
N SER A 181 7.08 -1.06 0.42
CA SER A 181 7.92 -0.62 -0.71
C SER A 181 8.91 0.48 -0.32
N ALA A 182 8.48 1.44 0.50
CA ALA A 182 9.35 2.50 0.98
C ALA A 182 10.41 1.98 1.97
N LEU A 183 10.06 0.99 2.79
CA LEU A 183 10.98 0.32 3.70
C LEU A 183 12.02 -0.53 2.95
N ASP A 184 11.58 -1.30 1.95
CA ASP A 184 12.45 -2.11 1.08
C ASP A 184 13.53 -1.25 0.40
N LEU A 185 13.13 -0.09 -0.11
CA LEU A 185 14.05 0.87 -0.73
C LEU A 185 14.85 1.71 0.29
N GLY A 186 14.48 1.71 1.57
CA GLY A 186 15.08 2.59 2.58
C GLY A 186 14.84 4.09 2.34
N LEU A 187 13.76 4.44 1.63
CA LEU A 187 13.48 5.81 1.18
C LEU A 187 12.29 6.44 1.93
N ALA A 188 12.22 7.77 1.88
CA ALA A 188 11.09 8.49 2.44
C ALA A 188 9.84 8.37 1.56
N LEU A 189 8.67 8.25 2.18
CA LEU A 189 7.37 8.14 1.52
C LEU A 189 6.69 9.51 1.41
N ILE A 190 6.38 9.94 0.19
CA ILE A 190 5.56 11.13 -0.08
C ILE A 190 4.09 10.73 0.11
N THR A 191 3.50 11.10 1.24
CA THR A 191 2.10 10.74 1.57
C THR A 191 1.42 11.84 2.39
N ARG A 192 0.12 12.03 2.14
CA ARG A 192 -0.74 12.88 2.98
C ARG A 192 -1.26 12.14 4.20
N ASP A 193 -1.33 10.81 4.12
CA ASP A 193 -2.11 9.98 5.03
C ASP A 193 -1.61 10.16 6.47
N THR A 194 -2.50 10.58 7.35
CA THR A 194 -2.16 10.86 8.75
C THR A 194 -1.88 9.57 9.51
N THR A 195 -2.54 8.47 9.18
CA THR A 195 -2.33 7.16 9.80
C THR A 195 -0.91 6.68 9.53
N ILE A 196 -0.45 6.74 8.28
CA ILE A 196 0.93 6.37 7.91
C ILE A 196 1.95 7.27 8.61
N ARG A 197 1.70 8.58 8.62
CA ARG A 197 2.59 9.58 9.23
C ARG A 197 2.69 9.44 10.74
N GLU A 198 1.58 9.15 11.41
CA GLU A 198 1.51 8.96 12.87
C GLU A 198 2.05 7.60 13.31
N ALA A 199 1.96 6.57 12.45
CA ALA A 199 2.53 5.25 12.73
C ALA A 199 4.06 5.30 12.87
N GLY A 200 4.73 6.26 12.21
CA GLY A 200 6.16 6.50 12.36
C GLY A 200 7.07 5.37 11.86
N VAL A 201 6.50 4.43 11.09
CA VAL A 201 7.20 3.24 10.57
C VAL A 201 8.19 3.63 9.46
N VAL A 202 7.87 4.64 8.65
CA VAL A 202 8.71 5.17 7.58
C VAL A 202 8.84 6.68 7.68
N LYS A 203 9.96 7.24 7.20
CA LYS A 203 10.10 8.71 7.06
C LYS A 203 9.08 9.20 6.03
N THR A 204 8.34 10.26 6.36
CA THR A 204 7.30 10.79 5.46
C THR A 204 7.58 12.22 4.98
N ILE A 205 7.17 12.53 3.75
CA ILE A 205 7.23 13.86 3.14
C ILE A 205 5.81 14.32 2.79
N TRP A 206 5.42 15.52 3.23
CA TRP A 206 4.17 16.17 2.84
C TRP A 206 4.35 17.67 2.66
#